data_AF-A0AA47MHY9-F1
#
_entry.id   AF-A0AA47MHY9-F1
#
_cell.length_a   1.000
_cell.length_b   1.000
_cell.length_c   1.000
_cell.angle_alpha   90.00
_cell.angle_beta   90.00
_cell.angle_gamma   90.00
#
_symmetry.space_group_name_H-M   'P 1'
#
loop_
_entity.id
_entity.type
_entity.pdbx_description
1 polymer ?
#
loop_
_entity_poly.entity_id
_entity_poly.type
_entity_poly.pdbx_seq_one_letter_code
_entity_poly.pdbx_strand_id
1 'polypeptide(L)'
;MHCVAVLTLLGVLAGLQESLPSRYFKSKRHHGLDQPHFNEKYFEQMVDHFNFNSMGNGTFSQRYLITEKYWERRHGPLFFYTGNEGDIWDFALNSGFLTELAEQQRALVVFAEHRYYGKSLPFGQESFHIPQVGLLTVEQALADYALMISRLKQELGAVDCPVIVFGGSYGGMLSAYMRQRYPNLVAGALAASAPVLSTAGMGDPAQFFRDVTSDFEGYAPACSAAVKGAFERVQDLAEHQAYERLQSAFALCKTPSSPQDIRQLKGFLRNAFTLLAMLDYPYSTHFWGDMPAHPVKVACEAMLSGPDLLANLRNTSGIVYNSTGEQSCFDLYSLYVECADPTGCGLGSNSLAWDYQACTEIELCFESNNVTDMFPPMTFTQAERQAYCSKRWGVVPRPGWLRTQYWGDALSTASNIIFSNGDLDPWANGGVRTSLSPSVVAINIKDGAHHLDLRGSNSADPASVITARKMEANLIAQWVEMEKLKYNEISK
;
A
#
# COMPACT_ATOMS: atom_id res chain seq x y z
N MET A 1 -19.78 -60.96 -17.71
CA MET A 1 -20.60 -61.28 -16.52
C MET A 1 -20.10 -60.44 -15.35
N HIS A 2 -20.99 -59.56 -14.86
CA HIS A 2 -21.06 -58.86 -13.56
C HIS A 2 -19.83 -58.07 -13.07
N CYS A 3 -19.81 -56.74 -12.90
CA CYS A 3 -20.78 -55.73 -12.44
C CYS A 3 -21.12 -55.78 -10.93
N VAL A 4 -21.30 -54.57 -10.35
CA VAL A 4 -21.66 -54.17 -8.96
C VAL A 4 -20.44 -53.95 -8.04
N ALA A 5 -19.96 -52.74 -7.72
CA ALA A 5 -20.54 -51.51 -7.14
C ALA A 5 -20.82 -51.59 -5.63
N VAL A 6 -20.08 -50.79 -4.84
CA VAL A 6 -20.58 -50.17 -3.61
C VAL A 6 -20.09 -48.72 -3.60
N LEU A 7 -21.07 -47.82 -3.49
CA LEU A 7 -21.00 -46.36 -3.49
C LEU A 7 -21.57 -45.89 -2.14
N THR A 8 -21.19 -44.67 -1.72
CA THR A 8 -21.82 -43.80 -0.69
C THR A 8 -21.61 -44.16 0.80
N LEU A 9 -21.45 -43.24 1.78
CA LEU A 9 -21.56 -41.77 1.86
C LEU A 9 -20.91 -41.29 3.19
N LEU A 10 -20.56 -39.99 3.26
CA LEU A 10 -20.34 -39.08 4.42
C LEU A 10 -18.96 -38.41 4.30
N GLY A 11 -18.80 -37.15 3.86
CA GLY A 11 -19.72 -36.02 3.87
C GLY A 11 -19.30 -35.04 4.98
N VAL A 12 -18.83 -33.87 4.56
CA VAL A 12 -18.68 -32.62 5.34
C VAL A 12 -17.52 -32.57 6.35
N LEU A 13 -16.38 -32.02 5.92
CA LEU A 13 -15.47 -31.19 6.72
C LEU A 13 -14.57 -30.37 5.76
N ALA A 14 -15.22 -29.70 4.79
CA ALA A 14 -14.57 -28.68 3.96
C ALA A 14 -15.30 -27.36 4.25
N GLY A 15 -14.82 -26.67 5.28
CA GLY A 15 -15.39 -25.41 5.74
C GLY A 15 -14.78 -25.05 7.07
N LEU A 16 -14.20 -23.85 7.16
CA LEU A 16 -13.43 -23.27 8.28
C LEU A 16 -11.92 -23.46 8.18
N GLN A 17 -11.33 -22.89 7.13
CA GLN A 17 -9.96 -22.38 7.23
C GLN A 17 -9.83 -21.05 6.48
N GLU A 18 -10.78 -20.13 6.70
CA GLU A 18 -10.40 -18.72 6.75
C GLU A 18 -9.70 -18.53 8.09
N SER A 19 -8.39 -18.30 8.05
CA SER A 19 -7.62 -18.00 9.25
C SER A 19 -8.19 -16.74 9.91
N LEU A 20 -8.53 -16.85 11.20
CA LEU A 20 -9.02 -15.76 12.05
C LEU A 20 -8.25 -14.42 11.92
N PRO A 21 -6.91 -14.37 11.67
CA PRO A 21 -6.18 -13.10 11.52
C PRO A 21 -6.63 -12.24 10.33
N SER A 22 -7.15 -12.84 9.25
CA SER A 22 -7.49 -12.14 8.01
C SER A 22 -8.67 -11.17 8.16
N ARG A 23 -9.52 -11.31 9.19
CA ARG A 23 -10.67 -10.42 9.40
C ARG A 23 -10.32 -9.06 10.02
N TYR A 24 -9.18 -8.93 10.70
CA TYR A 24 -8.85 -7.73 11.48
C TYR A 24 -8.27 -6.59 10.63
N PHE A 25 -7.67 -6.90 9.49
CA PHE A 25 -7.05 -5.93 8.57
C PHE A 25 -7.88 -5.66 7.30
N LYS A 26 -9.15 -6.09 7.25
CA LYS A 26 -10.02 -5.85 6.10
C LYS A 26 -10.82 -4.56 6.29
N SER A 27 -10.90 -3.76 5.23
CA SER A 27 -11.84 -2.63 5.18
C SER A 27 -13.27 -3.15 5.38
N LYS A 28 -14.03 -2.49 6.26
CA LYS A 28 -15.47 -2.75 6.42
C LYS A 28 -16.24 -1.87 5.45
N ARG A 29 -17.23 -2.46 4.75
CA ARG A 29 -18.25 -1.68 4.04
C ARG A 29 -19.09 -0.92 5.07
N HIS A 30 -18.94 0.40 5.18
CA HIS A 30 -19.85 1.21 5.99
C HIS A 30 -21.27 1.18 5.40
N HIS A 31 -22.20 0.59 6.13
CA HIS A 31 -23.63 0.81 5.91
C HIS A 31 -23.99 2.19 6.50
N GLY A 32 -24.10 3.23 5.67
CA GLY A 32 -24.61 4.53 6.17
C GLY A 32 -24.47 5.79 5.31
N LEU A 33 -23.66 5.80 4.24
CA LEU A 33 -23.56 6.93 3.30
C LEU A 33 -23.55 6.37 1.87
N ASP A 34 -24.11 7.10 0.91
CA ASP A 34 -24.22 6.73 -0.52
C ASP A 34 -22.89 6.19 -1.06
N GLN A 35 -22.67 4.88 -0.94
CA GLN A 35 -21.43 4.27 -1.40
C GLN A 35 -21.38 4.42 -2.91
N PRO A 36 -20.21 4.73 -3.49
CA PRO A 36 -20.08 4.77 -4.94
C PRO A 36 -20.49 3.40 -5.50
N HIS A 37 -21.55 3.41 -6.31
CA HIS A 37 -22.06 2.22 -6.97
C HIS A 37 -21.08 1.79 -8.06
N PHE A 38 -20.09 0.99 -7.66
CA PHE A 38 -19.18 0.32 -8.57
C PHE A 38 -19.73 -1.04 -9.00
N ASN A 39 -19.60 -1.32 -10.30
CA ASN A 39 -19.82 -2.65 -10.85
C ASN A 39 -18.48 -3.40 -10.86
N GLU A 40 -18.41 -4.55 -10.18
CA GLU A 40 -17.28 -5.47 -10.30
C GLU A 40 -17.34 -6.18 -11.65
N LYS A 41 -16.25 -6.13 -12.41
CA LYS A 41 -16.09 -6.77 -13.71
C LYS A 41 -14.73 -7.45 -13.79
N TYR A 42 -14.55 -8.27 -14.81
CA TYR A 42 -13.30 -8.97 -15.09
C TYR A 42 -12.89 -8.71 -16.54
N PHE A 43 -11.61 -8.41 -16.72
CA PHE A 43 -10.96 -8.20 -18.00
C PHE A 43 -10.13 -9.44 -18.33
N GLU A 44 -10.25 -9.97 -19.55
CA GLU A 44 -9.40 -11.05 -20.02
C GLU A 44 -8.01 -10.49 -20.35
N GLN A 45 -7.05 -10.77 -19.48
CA GLN A 45 -5.71 -10.20 -19.50
C GLN A 45 -4.68 -11.23 -19.95
N MET A 46 -3.61 -10.79 -20.61
CA MET A 46 -2.48 -11.66 -20.97
C MET A 46 -1.69 -12.06 -19.72
N VAL A 47 -1.32 -13.34 -19.62
CA VAL A 47 -0.51 -13.84 -18.50
C VAL A 47 0.91 -13.27 -18.56
N ASP A 48 1.52 -13.24 -19.75
CA ASP A 48 2.89 -12.73 -19.96
C ASP A 48 2.94 -11.76 -21.16
N HIS A 49 3.21 -10.48 -20.89
CA HIS A 49 3.33 -9.45 -21.93
C HIS A 49 4.70 -9.40 -22.61
N PHE A 50 5.73 -9.98 -22.00
CA PHE A 50 7.12 -9.79 -22.43
C PHE A 50 7.76 -11.04 -23.01
N ASN A 51 7.07 -12.18 -22.98
CA ASN A 51 7.52 -13.40 -23.60
C ASN A 51 6.39 -14.17 -24.29
N PHE A 52 6.46 -14.25 -25.62
CA PHE A 52 5.47 -14.90 -26.47
C PHE A 52 5.49 -16.44 -26.38
N ASN A 53 6.53 -17.03 -25.81
CA ASN A 53 6.75 -18.48 -25.80
C ASN A 53 6.54 -19.12 -24.41
N SER A 54 6.74 -18.38 -23.32
CA SER A 54 6.67 -18.92 -21.95
C SER A 54 5.27 -19.41 -21.60
N MET A 55 4.24 -18.65 -21.99
CA MET A 55 2.83 -18.89 -21.64
C MET A 55 1.91 -18.91 -22.87
N GLY A 56 2.48 -18.82 -24.09
CA GLY A 56 1.73 -18.75 -25.35
C GLY A 56 0.70 -17.59 -25.33
N ASN A 57 -0.54 -17.89 -25.71
CA ASN A 57 -1.66 -16.95 -25.63
C ASN A 57 -2.47 -17.12 -24.33
N GLY A 58 -1.84 -17.55 -23.24
CA GLY A 58 -2.49 -17.74 -21.96
C GLY A 58 -3.08 -16.44 -21.43
N THR A 59 -4.33 -16.50 -20.97
CA THR A 59 -5.03 -15.37 -20.36
C THR A 59 -5.51 -15.67 -18.95
N PHE A 60 -5.78 -14.63 -18.17
CA PHE A 60 -6.40 -14.72 -16.86
C PHE A 60 -7.44 -13.61 -16.66
N SER A 61 -8.32 -13.77 -15.68
CA SER A 61 -9.34 -12.77 -15.34
C SER A 61 -8.80 -11.74 -14.37
N GLN A 62 -8.47 -10.55 -14.86
CA GLN A 62 -8.08 -9.40 -14.03
C GLN A 62 -9.33 -8.65 -13.57
N ARG A 63 -9.54 -8.54 -12.25
CA ARG A 63 -10.67 -7.82 -11.66
C ARG A 63 -10.50 -6.31 -11.86
N TYR A 64 -11.61 -5.62 -12.12
CA TYR A 64 -11.68 -4.17 -12.03
C TYR A 64 -13.06 -3.72 -11.58
N LEU A 65 -13.13 -2.52 -11.04
CA LEU A 65 -14.36 -1.86 -10.63
C LEU A 65 -14.62 -0.68 -11.56
N ILE A 66 -15.86 -0.50 -12.01
CA ILE A 66 -16.23 0.58 -12.92
C ILE A 66 -17.53 1.25 -12.49
N THR A 67 -17.59 2.58 -12.60
CA THR A 67 -18.85 3.32 -12.49
C THR A 67 -18.96 4.38 -13.58
N GLU A 68 -20.03 4.29 -14.36
CA GLU A 68 -20.37 5.25 -15.42
C GLU A 68 -21.28 6.37 -14.89
N LYS A 69 -21.61 6.38 -13.59
CA LYS A 69 -22.60 7.28 -12.96
C LYS A 69 -22.36 8.76 -13.30
N TYR A 70 -21.11 9.18 -13.33
CA TYR A 70 -20.71 10.58 -13.54
C TYR A 70 -20.32 10.89 -14.98
N TRP A 71 -20.21 9.86 -15.84
CA TRP A 71 -19.49 9.97 -17.08
C TRP A 71 -20.31 10.66 -18.18
N GLU A 72 -19.76 11.75 -18.72
CA GLU A 72 -20.26 12.31 -19.98
C GLU A 72 -19.77 11.45 -21.15
N ARG A 73 -20.60 10.46 -21.53
CA ARG A 73 -20.23 9.41 -22.48
C ARG A 73 -19.57 9.97 -23.75
N ARG A 74 -18.42 9.39 -24.11
CA ARG A 74 -17.53 9.75 -25.23
C ARG A 74 -16.82 11.11 -25.18
N HIS A 75 -17.06 11.92 -24.16
CA HIS A 75 -16.45 13.26 -24.05
C HIS A 75 -15.71 13.48 -22.73
N GLY A 76 -16.22 12.90 -21.64
CA GLY A 76 -15.61 12.96 -20.31
C GLY A 76 -14.32 12.11 -20.25
N PRO A 77 -13.32 12.53 -19.47
CA PRO A 77 -12.08 11.79 -19.32
C PRO A 77 -12.32 10.45 -18.60
N LEU A 78 -11.32 9.59 -18.64
CA LEU A 78 -11.27 8.34 -17.89
C LEU A 78 -10.30 8.50 -16.72
N PHE A 79 -10.81 8.38 -15.50
CA PHE A 79 -10.02 8.32 -14.28
C PHE A 79 -9.75 6.87 -13.93
N PHE A 80 -8.47 6.50 -13.92
CA PHE A 80 -8.02 5.13 -13.78
C PHE A 80 -7.15 4.99 -12.54
N TYR A 81 -7.64 4.32 -11.50
CA TYR A 81 -6.81 3.99 -10.35
C TYR A 81 -5.95 2.77 -10.67
N THR A 82 -4.62 2.94 -10.61
CA THR A 82 -3.65 1.85 -10.76
C THR A 82 -3.55 1.11 -9.43
N GLY A 83 -4.34 0.04 -9.27
CA GLY A 83 -4.38 -0.77 -8.06
C GLY A 83 -2.98 -1.25 -7.65
N ASN A 84 -2.80 -1.44 -6.35
CA ASN A 84 -1.50 -1.76 -5.77
C ASN A 84 -1.60 -3.03 -4.92
N GLU A 85 -0.87 -3.12 -3.82
CA GLU A 85 -0.57 -4.33 -3.05
C GLU A 85 -1.73 -4.86 -2.18
N GLY A 86 -2.97 -4.83 -2.69
CA GLY A 86 -4.16 -5.15 -1.92
C GLY A 86 -5.41 -5.49 -2.74
N ASP A 87 -6.52 -5.74 -2.04
CA ASP A 87 -7.82 -5.90 -2.69
C ASP A 87 -8.27 -4.56 -3.28
N ILE A 88 -8.70 -4.55 -4.54
CA ILE A 88 -9.09 -3.33 -5.23
C ILE A 88 -10.26 -2.58 -4.56
N TRP A 89 -11.13 -3.29 -3.82
CA TRP A 89 -12.20 -2.66 -3.06
C TRP A 89 -11.68 -1.83 -1.89
N ASP A 90 -10.57 -2.23 -1.26
CA ASP A 90 -10.00 -1.47 -0.15
C ASP A 90 -9.56 -0.08 -0.64
N PHE A 91 -8.95 0.00 -1.83
CA PHE A 91 -8.58 1.25 -2.47
C PHE A 91 -9.80 2.06 -2.93
N ALA A 92 -10.78 1.42 -3.56
CA ALA A 92 -12.00 2.11 -4.03
C ALA A 92 -12.83 2.71 -2.90
N LEU A 93 -12.87 2.06 -1.73
CA LEU A 93 -13.58 2.55 -0.54
C LEU A 93 -12.80 3.65 0.22
N ASN A 94 -11.48 3.77 -0.01
CA ASN A 94 -10.63 4.73 0.69
C ASN A 94 -10.11 5.87 -0.20
N SER A 95 -10.42 5.86 -1.50
CA SER A 95 -9.98 6.87 -2.49
C SER A 95 -11.15 7.73 -2.99
N GLY A 96 -11.97 8.25 -2.07
CA GLY A 96 -13.20 8.99 -2.38
C GLY A 96 -13.01 10.25 -3.23
N PHE A 97 -11.84 10.89 -3.17
CA PHE A 97 -11.52 12.07 -3.98
C PHE A 97 -11.68 11.80 -5.48
N LEU A 98 -11.34 10.59 -5.96
CA LEU A 98 -11.51 10.22 -7.37
C LEU A 98 -12.97 10.32 -7.81
N THR A 99 -13.92 9.86 -6.99
CA THR A 99 -15.34 9.91 -7.33
C THR A 99 -15.92 11.32 -7.23
N GLU A 100 -15.47 12.11 -6.25
CA GLU A 100 -15.83 13.53 -6.11
C GLU A 100 -15.33 14.34 -7.30
N LEU A 101 -14.08 14.10 -7.72
CA LEU A 101 -13.50 14.73 -8.90
C LEU A 101 -14.18 14.27 -10.18
N ALA A 102 -14.56 12.99 -10.27
CA ALA A 102 -15.28 12.46 -11.42
C ALA A 102 -16.66 13.09 -11.59
N GLU A 103 -17.38 13.38 -10.50
CA GLU A 103 -18.62 14.14 -10.54
C GLU A 103 -18.41 15.56 -11.08
N GLN A 104 -17.35 16.24 -10.64
CA GLN A 104 -17.01 17.59 -11.10
C GLN A 104 -16.57 17.63 -12.57
N GLN A 105 -15.77 16.65 -12.99
CA GLN A 105 -15.15 16.61 -14.33
C GLN A 105 -15.85 15.67 -15.31
N ARG A 106 -17.00 15.12 -14.90
CA ARG A 106 -17.85 14.20 -15.67
C ARG A 106 -17.10 12.98 -16.19
N ALA A 107 -16.25 12.41 -15.34
CA ALA A 107 -15.32 11.35 -15.71
C ALA A 107 -15.91 9.94 -15.55
N LEU A 108 -15.44 9.02 -16.38
CA LEU A 108 -15.57 7.59 -16.11
C LEU A 108 -14.58 7.21 -15.00
N VAL A 109 -14.97 6.37 -14.04
CA VAL A 109 -14.05 5.88 -13.01
C VAL A 109 -13.83 4.39 -13.14
N VAL A 110 -12.57 3.99 -13.20
CA VAL A 110 -12.11 2.60 -13.22
C VAL A 110 -11.07 2.41 -12.11
N PHE A 111 -11.25 1.39 -11.27
CA PHE A 111 -10.21 0.89 -10.37
C PHE A 111 -9.78 -0.48 -10.87
N ALA A 112 -8.55 -0.62 -11.36
CA ALA A 112 -8.04 -1.89 -11.87
C ALA A 112 -7.21 -2.60 -10.81
N GLU A 113 -7.53 -3.86 -10.54
CA GLU A 113 -6.78 -4.65 -9.57
C GLU A 113 -5.43 -5.08 -10.14
N HIS A 114 -4.40 -5.03 -9.30
CA HIS A 114 -3.07 -5.47 -9.64
C HIS A 114 -3.01 -6.99 -9.79
N ARG A 115 -2.28 -7.49 -10.80
CA ARG A 115 -2.02 -8.94 -10.93
C ARG A 115 -1.40 -9.49 -9.64
N TYR A 116 -1.75 -10.72 -9.26
CA TYR A 116 -1.37 -11.42 -8.02
C TYR A 116 -2.00 -10.90 -6.72
N TYR A 117 -2.82 -9.85 -6.76
CA TYR A 117 -3.52 -9.33 -5.58
C TYR A 117 -5.03 -9.59 -5.67
N GLY A 118 -5.66 -9.69 -4.50
CA GLY A 118 -7.10 -9.88 -4.39
C GLY A 118 -7.60 -11.12 -5.13
N LYS A 119 -8.39 -10.92 -6.20
CA LYS A 119 -8.93 -11.99 -7.04
C LYS A 119 -8.23 -12.10 -8.40
N SER A 120 -7.28 -11.23 -8.70
CA SER A 120 -6.61 -11.13 -10.00
C SER A 120 -5.38 -12.04 -10.05
N LEU A 121 -5.61 -13.34 -9.95
CA LEU A 121 -4.56 -14.35 -9.78
C LEU A 121 -4.31 -15.11 -11.10
N PRO A 122 -3.17 -14.90 -11.81
CA PRO A 122 -2.93 -15.50 -13.13
C PRO A 122 -2.99 -17.04 -13.15
N PHE A 123 -2.68 -17.67 -12.01
CA PHE A 123 -2.68 -19.13 -11.87
C PHE A 123 -3.57 -19.59 -10.70
N GLY A 124 -4.55 -18.78 -10.29
CA GLY A 124 -5.35 -19.06 -9.10
C GLY A 124 -4.48 -19.22 -7.85
N GLN A 125 -4.71 -20.26 -7.05
CA GLN A 125 -3.93 -20.53 -5.83
C GLN A 125 -2.44 -20.81 -6.10
N GLU A 126 -2.10 -21.28 -7.31
CA GLU A 126 -0.72 -21.59 -7.70
C GLU A 126 0.09 -20.34 -8.06
N SER A 127 -0.52 -19.15 -8.02
CA SER A 127 0.16 -17.90 -8.41
C SER A 127 1.41 -17.63 -7.57
N PHE A 128 1.45 -18.06 -6.32
CA PHE A 128 2.58 -17.82 -5.42
C PHE A 128 3.65 -18.93 -5.44
N HIS A 129 3.54 -19.90 -6.35
CA HIS A 129 4.55 -20.95 -6.52
C HIS A 129 5.62 -20.56 -7.55
N ILE A 130 6.81 -21.16 -7.43
CA ILE A 130 7.87 -21.03 -8.43
C ILE A 130 7.61 -22.07 -9.54
N PRO A 131 7.63 -21.69 -10.84
CA PRO A 131 8.03 -20.40 -11.38
C PRO A 131 6.89 -19.38 -11.61
N GLN A 132 5.64 -19.72 -11.31
CA GLN A 132 4.45 -18.88 -11.58
C GLN A 132 4.56 -17.46 -11.02
N VAL A 133 5.06 -17.29 -9.79
CA VAL A 133 5.25 -15.98 -9.16
C VAL A 133 6.20 -15.06 -9.94
N GLY A 134 7.03 -15.61 -10.83
CA GLY A 134 7.96 -14.87 -11.67
C GLY A 134 7.34 -13.90 -12.68
N LEU A 135 6.02 -13.93 -12.91
CA LEU A 135 5.32 -12.93 -13.73
C LEU A 135 4.71 -11.78 -12.90
N LEU A 136 5.02 -11.72 -11.60
CA LEU A 136 4.75 -10.58 -10.74
C LEU A 136 5.91 -9.58 -10.81
N THR A 137 5.81 -8.65 -11.76
CA THR A 137 6.72 -7.50 -11.88
C THR A 137 5.93 -6.21 -12.07
N VAL A 138 6.58 -5.07 -11.83
CA VAL A 138 6.00 -3.75 -12.08
C VAL A 138 5.66 -3.59 -13.56
N GLU A 139 6.54 -4.00 -14.48
CA GLU A 139 6.33 -3.88 -15.93
C GLU A 139 5.10 -4.67 -16.39
N GLN A 140 4.91 -5.88 -15.86
CA GLN A 140 3.78 -6.73 -16.20
C GLN A 140 2.45 -6.08 -15.75
N ALA A 141 2.43 -5.48 -14.57
CA ALA A 141 1.26 -4.75 -14.08
C ALA A 141 0.99 -3.47 -14.88
N LEU A 142 2.02 -2.70 -15.26
CA LEU A 142 1.84 -1.53 -16.12
C LEU A 142 1.31 -1.92 -17.52
N ALA A 143 1.81 -3.02 -18.09
CA ALA A 143 1.32 -3.56 -19.35
C ALA A 143 -0.15 -4.03 -19.25
N ASP A 144 -0.54 -4.61 -18.11
CA ASP A 144 -1.94 -4.95 -17.84
C ASP A 144 -2.84 -3.73 -17.93
N TYR A 145 -2.47 -2.66 -17.22
CA TYR A 145 -3.23 -1.40 -17.21
C TYR A 145 -3.27 -0.75 -18.59
N ALA A 146 -2.15 -0.74 -19.32
CA ALA A 146 -2.09 -0.20 -20.68
C ALA A 146 -3.03 -0.94 -21.64
N LEU A 147 -3.06 -2.28 -21.59
CA LEU A 147 -3.95 -3.09 -22.43
C LEU A 147 -5.42 -2.88 -22.04
N MET A 148 -5.73 -2.87 -20.73
CA MET A 148 -7.08 -2.66 -20.23
C MET A 148 -7.61 -1.28 -20.63
N ILE A 149 -6.84 -0.20 -20.43
CA ILE A 149 -7.20 1.15 -20.86
C ILE A 149 -7.51 1.17 -22.35
N SER A 150 -6.60 0.62 -23.17
CA SER A 150 -6.74 0.61 -24.63
C SER A 150 -8.02 -0.10 -25.07
N ARG A 151 -8.33 -1.25 -24.46
CA ARG A 151 -9.49 -2.06 -24.82
C ARG A 151 -10.80 -1.48 -24.31
N LEU A 152 -10.84 -1.00 -23.07
CA LEU A 152 -12.03 -0.34 -22.51
C LEU A 152 -12.39 0.93 -23.31
N LYS A 153 -11.40 1.72 -23.73
CA LYS A 153 -11.65 2.88 -24.60
C LYS A 153 -12.32 2.49 -25.91
N GLN A 154 -11.93 1.37 -26.53
CA GLN A 154 -12.59 0.86 -27.74
C GLN A 154 -14.02 0.40 -27.45
N GLU A 155 -14.21 -0.45 -26.43
CA GLU A 155 -15.50 -1.06 -26.09
C GLU A 155 -16.55 -0.02 -25.68
N LEU A 156 -16.13 1.05 -25.02
CA LEU A 156 -17.01 2.13 -24.55
C LEU A 156 -17.20 3.25 -25.58
N GLY A 157 -16.49 3.20 -26.73
CA GLY A 157 -16.48 4.27 -27.73
C GLY A 157 -15.87 5.57 -27.23
N ALA A 158 -14.82 5.45 -26.40
CA ALA A 158 -14.14 6.53 -25.69
C ALA A 158 -12.69 6.72 -26.20
N VAL A 159 -12.41 6.39 -27.46
CA VAL A 159 -11.05 6.34 -28.04
C VAL A 159 -10.31 7.69 -27.92
N ASP A 160 -11.03 8.80 -28.02
CA ASP A 160 -10.47 10.16 -27.94
C ASP A 160 -10.57 10.77 -26.52
N CYS A 161 -11.11 10.03 -25.55
CA CYS A 161 -11.20 10.51 -24.17
C CYS A 161 -9.81 10.50 -23.50
N PRO A 162 -9.37 11.63 -22.90
CA PRO A 162 -8.13 11.66 -22.13
C PRO A 162 -8.20 10.71 -20.93
N VAL A 163 -7.06 10.11 -20.57
CA VAL A 163 -6.94 9.23 -19.40
C VAL A 163 -6.06 9.89 -18.36
N ILE A 164 -6.53 9.95 -17.12
CA ILE A 164 -5.75 10.39 -15.97
C ILE A 164 -5.62 9.21 -15.03
N VAL A 165 -4.39 8.87 -14.64
CA VAL A 165 -4.14 7.78 -13.70
C VAL A 165 -3.94 8.31 -12.28
N PHE A 166 -4.37 7.53 -11.31
CA PHE A 166 -4.34 7.87 -9.89
C PHE A 166 -3.82 6.70 -9.08
N GLY A 167 -3.11 6.98 -8.00
CA GLY A 167 -2.77 5.96 -7.01
C GLY A 167 -2.11 6.53 -5.77
N GLY A 168 -2.29 5.82 -4.66
CA GLY A 168 -1.61 6.07 -3.39
C GLY A 168 -0.48 5.06 -3.17
N SER A 169 0.59 5.42 -2.47
CA SER A 169 1.69 4.50 -2.13
C SER A 169 2.36 3.90 -3.39
N TYR A 170 2.58 2.59 -3.44
CA TYR A 170 2.98 1.85 -4.64
C TYR A 170 2.01 2.08 -5.82
N GLY A 171 0.72 2.29 -5.56
CA GLY A 171 -0.24 2.72 -6.59
C GLY A 171 0.13 4.08 -7.18
N GLY A 172 0.64 5.00 -6.36
CA GLY A 172 1.16 6.29 -6.82
C GLY A 172 2.43 6.13 -7.65
N MET A 173 3.32 5.22 -7.27
CA MET A 173 4.49 4.85 -8.08
C MET A 173 4.04 4.32 -9.46
N LEU A 174 3.10 3.38 -9.48
CA LEU A 174 2.52 2.83 -10.71
C LEU A 174 1.89 3.92 -11.59
N SER A 175 1.18 4.88 -11.00
CA SER A 175 0.61 6.02 -11.73
C SER A 175 1.68 6.91 -12.36
N ALA A 176 2.74 7.26 -11.62
CA ALA A 176 3.88 7.98 -12.18
C ALA A 176 4.53 7.19 -13.33
N TYR A 177 4.74 5.88 -13.13
CA TYR A 177 5.37 5.01 -14.11
C TYR A 177 4.51 4.80 -15.36
N MET A 178 3.18 4.72 -15.22
CA MET A 178 2.24 4.72 -16.33
C MET A 178 2.40 5.96 -17.19
N ARG A 179 2.48 7.15 -16.58
CA ARG A 179 2.66 8.39 -17.32
C ARG A 179 4.04 8.48 -17.99
N GLN A 180 5.09 7.96 -17.36
CA GLN A 180 6.43 7.90 -17.96
C GLN A 180 6.51 6.95 -19.17
N ARG A 181 5.92 5.75 -19.05
CA ARG A 181 6.09 4.66 -20.02
C ARG A 181 5.03 4.62 -21.11
N TYR A 182 3.83 5.09 -20.81
CA TYR A 182 2.69 5.10 -21.73
C TYR A 182 2.08 6.51 -21.87
N PRO A 183 2.88 7.56 -22.14
CA PRO A 183 2.37 8.93 -22.29
C PRO A 183 1.44 9.11 -23.49
N ASN A 184 1.43 8.14 -24.42
CA ASN A 184 0.49 8.04 -25.54
C ASN A 184 -0.91 7.53 -25.13
N LEU A 185 -1.04 6.89 -23.95
CA LEU A 185 -2.32 6.39 -23.43
C LEU A 185 -2.83 7.25 -22.26
N VAL A 186 -1.91 7.76 -21.43
CA VAL A 186 -2.20 8.45 -20.17
C VAL A 186 -1.79 9.90 -20.28
N ALA A 187 -2.73 10.84 -20.18
CA ALA A 187 -2.50 12.28 -20.31
C ALA A 187 -1.82 12.92 -19.08
N GLY A 188 -2.01 12.34 -17.89
CA GLY A 188 -1.39 12.80 -16.65
C GLY A 188 -1.60 11.83 -15.49
N ALA A 189 -0.87 12.04 -14.40
CA ALA A 189 -0.89 11.20 -13.21
C ALA A 189 -0.96 12.01 -11.91
N LEU A 190 -1.78 11.55 -10.95
CA LEU A 190 -1.68 11.90 -9.54
C LEU A 190 -1.02 10.75 -8.78
N ALA A 191 0.24 10.94 -8.40
CA ALA A 191 1.06 9.99 -7.66
C ALA A 191 1.10 10.41 -6.18
N ALA A 192 0.11 9.99 -5.41
CA ALA A 192 -0.04 10.42 -4.02
C ALA A 192 0.79 9.55 -3.07
N SER A 193 1.62 10.22 -2.26
CA SER A 193 2.54 9.61 -1.30
C SER A 193 3.34 8.46 -1.90
N ALA A 194 3.92 8.72 -3.08
CA ALA A 194 4.65 7.73 -3.87
C ALA A 194 6.17 7.80 -3.58
N PRO A 195 6.74 6.80 -2.87
CA PRO A 195 8.14 6.82 -2.45
C PRO A 195 9.12 6.40 -3.55
N VAL A 196 8.99 7.01 -4.75
CA VAL A 196 9.70 6.61 -5.98
C VAL A 196 11.23 6.65 -5.89
N LEU A 197 11.80 7.41 -4.94
CA LEU A 197 13.25 7.51 -4.76
C LEU A 197 13.75 6.40 -3.84
N SER A 198 13.15 6.24 -2.65
CA SER A 198 13.60 5.24 -1.69
C SER A 198 13.41 3.82 -2.22
N THR A 199 12.29 3.53 -2.89
CA THR A 199 12.05 2.21 -3.50
C THR A 199 12.98 1.89 -4.66
N ALA A 200 13.66 2.91 -5.21
CA ALA A 200 14.70 2.78 -6.23
C ALA A 200 16.12 2.67 -5.63
N GLY A 201 16.23 2.42 -4.33
CA GLY A 201 17.49 2.26 -3.61
C GLY A 201 18.22 3.58 -3.35
N MET A 202 17.50 4.71 -3.33
CA MET A 202 18.07 6.04 -3.12
C MET A 202 17.74 6.58 -1.72
N GLY A 203 18.53 7.55 -1.25
CA GLY A 203 18.31 8.19 0.05
C GLY A 203 18.97 7.45 1.22
N ASP A 204 18.49 7.76 2.41
CA ASP A 204 19.06 7.32 3.69
C ASP A 204 18.26 6.12 4.24
N PRO A 205 18.89 4.95 4.49
CA PRO A 205 18.25 3.79 5.11
C PRO A 205 17.58 4.07 6.46
N ALA A 206 18.05 5.07 7.21
CA ALA A 206 17.48 5.43 8.50
C ALA A 206 16.29 6.41 8.40
N GLN A 207 15.99 6.94 7.21
CA GLN A 207 14.98 7.99 7.03
C GLN A 207 13.59 7.56 7.52
N PHE A 208 13.11 6.40 7.09
CA PHE A 208 11.73 5.99 7.37
C PHE A 208 11.43 5.95 8.87
N PHE A 209 12.24 5.23 9.66
CA PHE A 209 11.99 5.09 11.10
C PHE A 209 12.36 6.34 11.91
N ARG A 210 13.26 7.19 11.41
CA ARG A 210 13.48 8.54 11.97
C ARG A 210 12.25 9.42 11.78
N ASP A 211 11.60 9.33 10.63
CA ASP A 211 10.42 10.14 10.34
C ASP A 211 9.21 9.64 11.15
N VAL A 212 9.04 8.32 11.28
CA VAL A 212 8.08 7.75 12.27
C VAL A 212 8.39 8.29 13.68
N THR A 213 9.65 8.36 14.09
CA THR A 213 10.01 8.92 15.41
C THR A 213 9.64 10.40 15.52
N SER A 214 9.80 11.16 14.43
CA SER A 214 9.52 12.59 14.38
C SER A 214 8.03 12.90 14.53
N ASP A 215 7.13 12.05 14.03
CA ASP A 215 5.68 12.22 14.21
C ASP A 215 5.29 12.14 15.69
N PHE A 216 5.82 11.14 16.40
CA PHE A 216 5.55 10.93 17.83
C PHE A 216 6.24 11.99 18.70
N GLU A 217 7.46 12.38 18.37
CA GLU A 217 8.18 13.46 19.05
C GLU A 217 7.51 14.83 18.83
N GLY A 218 7.01 15.08 17.61
CA GLY A 218 6.28 16.30 17.24
C GLY A 218 4.97 16.47 18.01
N TYR A 219 4.31 15.37 18.38
CA TYR A 219 3.18 15.41 19.30
C TYR A 219 3.62 15.68 20.75
N ALA A 220 4.52 14.85 21.27
CA ALA A 220 5.06 15.02 22.62
C ALA A 220 6.46 14.38 22.75
N PRO A 221 7.53 15.14 23.01
CA PRO A 221 8.88 14.57 23.17
C PRO A 221 8.98 13.52 24.30
N ALA A 222 8.15 13.64 25.34
CA ALA A 222 8.07 12.63 26.40
C ALA A 222 7.55 11.27 25.89
N CYS A 223 6.73 11.26 24.83
CA CYS A 223 6.20 10.05 24.22
C CYS A 223 7.30 9.23 23.55
N SER A 224 8.12 9.85 22.68
CA SER A 224 9.23 9.17 22.02
C SER A 224 10.27 8.67 23.04
N ALA A 225 10.54 9.45 24.09
CA ALA A 225 11.39 9.02 25.21
C ALA A 225 10.81 7.81 25.96
N ALA A 226 9.49 7.78 26.21
CA ALA A 226 8.82 6.66 26.85
C ALA A 226 8.84 5.38 25.98
N VAL A 227 8.66 5.52 24.67
CA VAL A 227 8.76 4.40 23.71
C VAL A 227 10.16 3.82 23.73
N LYS A 228 11.19 4.67 23.65
CA LYS A 228 12.59 4.25 23.73
C LYS A 228 12.88 3.50 25.04
N GLY A 229 12.48 4.06 26.18
CA GLY A 229 12.64 3.42 27.49
C GLY A 229 11.89 2.09 27.63
N ALA A 230 10.72 1.96 27.00
CA ALA A 230 9.97 0.70 26.98
C ALA A 230 10.72 -0.39 26.19
N PHE A 231 11.29 -0.04 25.03
CA PHE A 231 12.11 -0.95 24.24
C PHE A 231 13.44 -1.33 24.93
N GLU A 232 14.07 -0.40 25.64
CA GLU A 232 15.22 -0.69 26.50
C GLU A 232 14.86 -1.72 27.58
N ARG A 233 13.65 -1.61 28.17
CA ARG A 233 13.18 -2.58 29.15
C ARG A 233 12.87 -3.95 28.55
N VAL A 234 12.36 -4.00 27.32
CA VAL A 234 12.21 -5.26 26.55
C VAL A 234 13.58 -5.91 26.34
N GLN A 235 14.59 -5.13 25.96
CA GLN A 235 15.95 -5.62 25.75
C GLN A 235 16.57 -6.18 27.04
N ASP A 236 16.49 -5.43 28.15
CA ASP A 236 17.01 -5.87 29.45
C ASP A 236 16.40 -7.19 29.91
N LEU A 237 15.08 -7.35 29.78
CA LEU A 237 14.41 -8.61 30.12
C LEU A 237 14.84 -9.77 29.21
N ALA A 238 15.05 -9.51 27.92
CA ALA A 238 15.52 -10.52 26.99
C ALA A 238 16.95 -10.99 27.30
N GLU A 239 17.86 -10.06 27.63
CA GLU A 239 19.25 -10.37 28.01
C GLU A 239 19.33 -11.21 29.28
N HIS A 240 18.45 -10.96 30.24
CA HIS A 240 18.32 -11.75 31.47
C HIS A 240 17.43 -13.00 31.30
N GLN A 241 17.01 -13.33 30.08
CA GLN A 241 16.15 -14.48 29.76
C GLN A 241 14.84 -14.51 30.58
N ALA A 242 14.34 -13.34 30.99
CA ALA A 242 13.12 -13.19 31.76
C ALA A 242 11.87 -13.28 30.87
N TYR A 243 11.78 -14.30 30.02
CA TYR A 243 10.78 -14.41 28.96
C TYR A 243 9.34 -14.55 29.48
N GLU A 244 9.13 -15.19 30.63
CA GLU A 244 7.81 -15.25 31.29
C GLU A 244 7.30 -13.85 31.67
N ARG A 245 8.20 -12.93 32.05
CA ARG A 245 7.82 -11.54 32.31
C ARG A 245 7.41 -10.82 31.03
N LEU A 246 8.11 -11.06 29.92
CA LEU A 246 7.73 -10.51 28.61
C LEU A 246 6.38 -11.07 28.15
N GLN A 247 6.17 -12.38 28.29
CA GLN A 247 4.91 -13.03 27.97
C GLN A 247 3.75 -12.37 28.74
N SER A 248 3.90 -12.23 30.06
CA SER A 248 2.85 -11.66 30.91
C SER A 248 2.65 -10.16 30.65
N ALA A 249 3.72 -9.38 30.50
CA ALA A 249 3.66 -7.94 30.30
C ALA A 249 2.93 -7.58 28.99
N PHE A 250 3.21 -8.31 27.90
CA PHE A 250 2.61 -8.07 26.59
C PHE A 250 1.37 -8.95 26.30
N ALA A 251 0.95 -9.78 27.26
CA ALA A 251 -0.11 -10.77 27.06
C ALA A 251 0.12 -11.62 25.80
N LEU A 252 1.34 -12.17 25.63
CA LEU A 252 1.66 -13.00 24.46
C LEU A 252 1.00 -14.37 24.57
N CYS A 253 0.50 -14.90 23.45
CA CYS A 253 -0.13 -16.23 23.46
C CYS A 253 0.87 -17.37 23.72
N LYS A 254 2.16 -17.14 23.46
CA LYS A 254 3.26 -18.07 23.71
C LYS A 254 4.41 -17.35 24.39
N THR A 255 5.06 -18.01 25.34
CA THR A 255 6.28 -17.49 25.96
C THR A 255 7.41 -17.46 24.93
N PRO A 256 8.11 -16.31 24.74
CA PRO A 256 9.32 -16.26 23.93
C PRO A 256 10.36 -17.26 24.45
N SER A 257 11.12 -17.88 23.55
CA SER A 257 12.10 -18.91 23.91
C SER A 257 13.46 -18.71 23.26
N SER A 258 13.56 -17.78 22.31
CA SER A 258 14.73 -17.59 21.48
C SER A 258 14.97 -16.11 21.15
N PRO A 259 16.21 -15.73 20.76
CA PRO A 259 16.48 -14.40 20.22
C PRO A 259 15.61 -14.04 19.01
N GLN A 260 15.19 -15.04 18.22
CA GLN A 260 14.27 -14.83 17.09
C GLN A 260 12.88 -14.39 17.56
N ASP A 261 12.35 -14.97 18.65
CA ASP A 261 11.06 -14.54 19.21
C ASP A 261 11.13 -13.10 19.75
N ILE A 262 12.27 -12.71 20.31
CA ILE A 262 12.50 -11.33 20.76
C ILE A 262 12.59 -10.38 19.58
N ARG A 263 13.26 -10.79 18.49
CA ARG A 263 13.31 -10.01 17.25
C ARG A 263 11.92 -9.85 16.63
N GLN A 264 11.13 -10.92 16.62
CA GLN A 264 9.73 -10.92 16.19
C GLN A 264 8.87 -9.95 17.02
N LEU A 265 9.00 -9.98 18.36
CA LEU A 265 8.30 -9.07 19.26
C LEU A 265 8.65 -7.60 18.97
N LYS A 266 9.94 -7.30 18.78
CA LYS A 266 10.39 -5.94 18.45
C LYS A 266 9.84 -5.47 17.11
N GLY A 267 9.87 -6.32 16.08
CA GLY A 267 9.29 -6.03 14.77
C GLY A 267 7.78 -5.75 14.84
N PHE A 268 7.04 -6.62 15.54
CA PHE A 268 5.60 -6.45 15.81
C PHE A 268 5.30 -5.11 16.50
N LEU A 269 6.04 -4.78 17.56
CA LEU A 269 5.83 -3.53 18.29
C LEU A 269 6.18 -2.31 17.43
N ARG A 270 7.33 -2.32 16.72
CA ARG A 270 7.74 -1.25 15.80
C ARG A 270 6.70 -1.01 14.69
N ASN A 271 6.17 -2.10 14.12
CA ASN A 271 5.14 -2.05 13.09
C ASN A 271 3.85 -1.35 13.55
N ALA A 272 3.50 -1.44 14.84
CA ALA A 272 2.37 -0.67 15.36
C ALA A 272 2.57 0.84 15.17
N PHE A 273 3.76 1.36 15.52
CA PHE A 273 4.08 2.78 15.35
C PHE A 273 4.14 3.19 13.88
N THR A 274 4.66 2.33 13.01
CA THR A 274 4.60 2.52 11.55
C THR A 274 3.17 2.75 11.07
N LEU A 275 2.25 1.86 11.43
CA LEU A 275 0.84 1.96 11.00
C LEU A 275 0.13 3.17 11.61
N LEU A 276 0.42 3.50 12.88
CA LEU A 276 -0.14 4.67 13.54
C LEU A 276 0.31 5.99 12.88
N ALA A 277 1.59 6.10 12.51
CA ALA A 277 2.13 7.26 11.79
C ALA A 277 1.51 7.40 10.38
N MET A 278 1.56 6.32 9.59
CA MET A 278 1.00 6.33 8.23
C MET A 278 -0.48 6.67 8.21
N LEU A 279 -1.23 6.24 9.22
CA LEU A 279 -2.68 6.45 9.32
C LEU A 279 -3.06 7.60 10.25
N ASP A 280 -2.17 8.59 10.49
CA ASP A 280 -2.42 9.74 11.38
C ASP A 280 -3.43 10.76 10.82
N TYR A 281 -4.61 10.26 10.44
CA TYR A 281 -5.69 11.04 9.86
C TYR A 281 -6.49 11.78 10.93
N PRO A 282 -7.08 12.95 10.60
CA PRO A 282 -7.82 13.79 11.54
C PRO A 282 -9.22 13.28 11.90
N TYR A 283 -9.58 12.08 11.43
CA TYR A 283 -10.85 11.41 11.68
C TYR A 283 -10.64 9.90 11.69
N SER A 284 -11.58 9.16 12.31
CA SER A 284 -11.51 7.70 12.35
C SER A 284 -11.57 7.10 10.94
N THR A 285 -10.79 6.05 10.71
CA THR A 285 -10.71 5.39 9.40
C THR A 285 -10.75 3.87 9.51
N HIS A 286 -11.08 3.24 8.38
CA HIS A 286 -11.19 1.81 8.21
C HIS A 286 -10.47 1.40 6.92
N PHE A 287 -9.13 1.37 6.99
CA PHE A 287 -8.30 1.00 5.84
C PHE A 287 -7.52 -0.29 6.13
N TRP A 288 -6.47 -0.22 6.93
CA TRP A 288 -5.73 -1.39 7.44
C TRP A 288 -6.15 -1.75 8.87
N GLY A 289 -7.47 -1.78 9.08
CA GLY A 289 -8.09 -1.90 10.40
C GLY A 289 -8.75 -0.60 10.86
N ASP A 290 -9.43 -0.71 12.00
CA ASP A 290 -10.19 0.37 12.63
C ASP A 290 -9.20 1.28 13.39
N MET A 291 -9.01 2.53 12.94
CA MET A 291 -8.15 3.52 13.58
C MET A 291 -8.97 4.70 14.13
N PRO A 292 -8.66 5.21 15.34
CA PRO A 292 -9.26 6.43 15.86
C PRO A 292 -8.80 7.66 15.05
N ALA A 293 -9.44 8.80 15.27
CA ALA A 293 -8.92 10.09 14.82
C ALA A 293 -7.61 10.42 15.56
N HIS A 294 -6.62 10.95 14.84
CA HIS A 294 -5.28 11.28 15.35
C HIS A 294 -4.64 10.12 16.14
N PRO A 295 -4.44 8.94 15.52
CA PRO A 295 -3.92 7.77 16.20
C PRO A 295 -2.53 7.98 16.83
N VAL A 296 -1.66 8.85 16.30
CA VAL A 296 -0.36 9.17 16.95
C VAL A 296 -0.59 9.84 18.30
N LYS A 297 -1.54 10.79 18.37
CA LYS A 297 -1.96 11.42 19.62
C LYS A 297 -2.49 10.39 20.62
N VAL A 298 -3.39 9.51 20.19
CA VAL A 298 -3.99 8.47 21.06
C VAL A 298 -2.90 7.51 21.58
N ALA A 299 -1.97 7.14 20.71
CA ALA A 299 -0.83 6.30 21.07
C ALA A 299 0.07 6.97 22.10
N CYS A 300 0.36 8.27 21.95
CA CYS A 300 1.15 8.99 22.94
C CYS A 300 0.45 9.18 24.28
N GLU A 301 -0.85 9.42 24.29
CA GLU A 301 -1.64 9.43 25.53
C GLU A 301 -1.61 8.05 26.22
N ALA A 302 -1.68 6.96 25.47
CA ALA A 302 -1.54 5.60 26.00
C ALA A 302 -0.13 5.34 26.57
N MET A 303 0.92 5.76 25.86
CA MET A 303 2.32 5.63 26.30
C MET A 303 2.62 6.40 27.59
N LEU A 304 1.95 7.54 27.81
CA LEU A 304 2.16 8.43 28.94
C LEU A 304 1.15 8.22 30.10
N SER A 305 0.31 7.18 30.02
CA SER A 305 -0.80 6.95 30.96
C SER A 305 -0.39 6.50 32.38
N GLY A 306 0.88 6.14 32.61
CA GLY A 306 1.37 5.69 33.91
C GLY A 306 2.84 5.26 33.89
N PRO A 307 3.39 4.80 35.03
CA PRO A 307 4.81 4.47 35.16
C PRO A 307 5.23 3.12 34.53
N ASP A 308 4.28 2.22 34.22
CA ASP A 308 4.58 0.91 33.64
C ASP A 308 4.73 0.97 32.12
N LEU A 309 5.97 1.22 31.68
CA LEU A 309 6.29 1.36 30.26
C LEU A 309 5.97 0.12 29.41
N LEU A 310 6.06 -1.09 29.96
CA LEU A 310 5.77 -2.32 29.20
C LEU A 310 4.26 -2.47 28.98
N ALA A 311 3.47 -2.22 30.02
CA ALA A 311 2.00 -2.23 29.90
C ALA A 311 1.52 -1.13 28.95
N ASN A 312 2.11 0.07 29.02
CA ASN A 312 1.78 1.18 28.14
C ASN A 312 2.13 0.86 26.67
N LEU A 313 3.28 0.24 26.42
CA LEU A 313 3.69 -0.20 25.08
C LEU A 313 2.75 -1.28 24.53
N ARG A 314 2.35 -2.26 25.37
CA ARG A 314 1.32 -3.24 25.01
C ARG A 314 0.01 -2.55 24.62
N ASN A 315 -0.50 -1.66 25.46
CA ASN A 315 -1.78 -0.97 25.21
C ASN A 315 -1.72 -0.13 23.92
N THR A 316 -0.58 0.52 23.66
CA THR A 316 -0.33 1.29 22.43
C THR A 316 -0.35 0.40 21.19
N SER A 317 0.36 -0.75 21.22
CA SER A 317 0.26 -1.74 20.13
C SER A 317 -1.16 -2.31 19.97
N GLY A 318 -1.95 -2.33 21.04
CA GLY A 318 -3.35 -2.76 21.03
C GLY A 318 -4.27 -1.85 20.22
N ILE A 319 -3.91 -0.58 19.99
CA ILE A 319 -4.67 0.31 19.10
C ILE A 319 -4.71 -0.28 17.69
N VAL A 320 -3.61 -0.90 17.25
CA VAL A 320 -3.49 -1.55 15.95
C VAL A 320 -4.01 -2.98 15.98
N TYR A 321 -3.51 -3.78 16.93
CA TYR A 321 -3.69 -5.24 16.91
C TYR A 321 -4.88 -5.75 17.71
N ASN A 322 -5.53 -4.89 18.50
CA ASN A 322 -6.70 -5.23 19.33
C ASN A 322 -7.78 -4.14 19.28
N SER A 323 -8.00 -3.52 18.13
CA SER A 323 -8.99 -2.45 17.97
C SER A 323 -10.43 -2.87 18.31
N THR A 324 -10.76 -4.16 18.20
CA THR A 324 -12.07 -4.73 18.60
C THR A 324 -12.17 -5.05 20.09
N GLY A 325 -11.03 -5.14 20.79
CA GLY A 325 -10.97 -5.63 22.17
C GLY A 325 -11.15 -7.14 22.33
N GLU A 326 -11.25 -7.90 21.24
CA GLU A 326 -11.52 -9.35 21.27
C GLU A 326 -10.25 -10.20 21.44
N GLN A 327 -9.05 -9.64 21.25
CA GLN A 327 -7.80 -10.37 21.45
C GLN A 327 -7.53 -10.57 22.93
N SER A 328 -7.57 -11.83 23.38
CA SER A 328 -7.19 -12.22 24.74
C SER A 328 -5.66 -12.29 24.92
N CYS A 329 -4.92 -12.47 23.84
CA CYS A 329 -3.46 -12.48 23.80
C CYS A 329 -2.94 -12.11 22.39
N PHE A 330 -1.68 -11.69 22.29
CA PHE A 330 -1.02 -11.44 21.00
C PHE A 330 -0.23 -12.66 20.50
N ASP A 331 -0.66 -13.23 19.38
CA ASP A 331 0.11 -14.23 18.65
C ASP A 331 1.00 -13.54 17.61
N LEU A 332 2.25 -13.32 17.97
CA LEU A 332 3.21 -12.50 17.23
C LEU A 332 3.37 -12.93 15.77
N TYR A 333 3.42 -14.24 15.50
CA TYR A 333 3.67 -14.77 14.15
C TYR A 333 2.40 -14.80 13.29
N SER A 334 1.22 -14.73 13.92
CA SER A 334 -0.06 -14.63 13.22
C SER A 334 -0.45 -13.19 12.93
N LEU A 335 0.00 -12.23 13.74
CA LEU A 335 -0.36 -10.81 13.64
C LEU A 335 0.69 -9.96 12.88
N TYR A 336 1.93 -10.42 12.80
CA TYR A 336 2.99 -9.76 12.04
C TYR A 336 3.87 -10.80 11.37
N VAL A 337 4.09 -10.67 10.07
CA VAL A 337 4.97 -11.54 9.29
C VAL A 337 6.17 -10.72 8.88
N GLU A 338 7.35 -11.13 9.36
CA GLU A 338 8.59 -10.53 8.91
C GLU A 338 8.89 -10.94 7.46
N CYS A 339 9.26 -9.96 6.64
CA CYS A 339 9.42 -10.12 5.21
C CYS A 339 10.53 -9.20 4.66
N ALA A 340 10.70 -9.16 3.34
CA ALA A 340 11.67 -8.28 2.69
C ALA A 340 11.32 -6.77 2.72
N ASP A 341 10.18 -6.42 3.31
CA ASP A 341 9.80 -5.05 3.66
C ASP A 341 9.87 -4.86 5.19
N PRO A 342 10.85 -4.09 5.70
CA PRO A 342 10.99 -3.78 7.13
C PRO A 342 9.81 -3.03 7.74
N THR A 343 8.97 -2.40 6.90
CA THR A 343 7.76 -1.68 7.31
C THR A 343 6.54 -2.60 7.46
N GLY A 344 6.66 -3.86 7.00
CA GLY A 344 5.67 -4.93 7.16
C GLY A 344 4.87 -5.23 5.89
N CYS A 345 4.78 -6.51 5.50
CA CYS A 345 4.05 -6.93 4.29
C CYS A 345 2.54 -7.17 4.51
N GLY A 346 2.04 -6.98 5.72
CA GLY A 346 0.68 -7.40 6.09
C GLY A 346 0.54 -8.93 6.17
N LEU A 347 -0.66 -9.44 5.92
CA LEU A 347 -1.02 -10.85 6.11
C LEU A 347 -1.71 -11.43 4.86
N GLY A 348 -1.78 -12.76 4.80
CA GLY A 348 -2.52 -13.50 3.77
C GLY A 348 -1.79 -13.58 2.42
N SER A 349 -2.54 -13.78 1.33
CA SER A 349 -1.95 -13.94 0.00
C SER A 349 -1.31 -12.66 -0.53
N ASN A 350 -1.87 -11.50 -0.22
CA ASN A 350 -1.33 -10.20 -0.65
C ASN A 350 0.07 -9.96 -0.07
N SER A 351 0.34 -10.41 1.16
CA SER A 351 1.67 -10.29 1.76
C SER A 351 2.72 -11.14 1.04
N LEU A 352 2.32 -12.27 0.44
CA LEU A 352 3.21 -13.11 -0.37
C LEU A 352 3.60 -12.43 -1.68
N ALA A 353 2.63 -11.77 -2.34
CA ALA A 353 2.88 -10.99 -3.55
C ALA A 353 3.82 -9.82 -3.26
N TRP A 354 3.54 -9.04 -2.21
CA TRP A 354 4.37 -7.88 -1.87
C TRP A 354 5.78 -8.29 -1.46
N ASP A 355 5.92 -9.35 -0.64
CA ASP A 355 7.24 -9.89 -0.26
C ASP A 355 8.05 -10.33 -1.49
N TYR A 356 7.40 -10.93 -2.51
CA TYR A 356 8.08 -11.27 -3.75
C TYR A 356 8.56 -10.03 -4.52
N GLN A 357 7.74 -8.96 -4.60
CA GLN A 357 8.13 -7.70 -5.24
C GLN A 357 9.28 -7.02 -4.49
N ALA A 358 9.22 -6.98 -3.15
CA ALA A 358 10.30 -6.50 -2.29
C ALA A 358 11.57 -7.36 -2.42
N CYS A 359 11.44 -8.62 -2.82
CA CYS A 359 12.56 -9.52 -3.10
C CYS A 359 13.14 -9.46 -4.50
N THR A 360 12.52 -8.72 -5.42
CA THR A 360 12.94 -8.68 -6.83
C THR A 360 13.27 -7.26 -7.27
N GLU A 361 12.28 -6.36 -7.27
CA GLU A 361 12.37 -5.03 -7.88
C GLU A 361 12.29 -3.88 -6.89
N ILE A 362 11.38 -3.97 -5.90
CA ILE A 362 11.12 -2.89 -4.94
C ILE A 362 12.18 -2.92 -3.84
N GLU A 363 13.00 -1.88 -3.72
CA GLU A 363 14.10 -1.84 -2.74
C GLU A 363 13.68 -1.17 -1.44
N LEU A 364 13.62 -1.95 -0.35
CA LEU A 364 13.17 -1.47 0.96
C LEU A 364 14.18 -1.84 2.04
N CYS A 365 15.43 -1.41 1.89
CA CYS A 365 16.48 -1.66 2.88
C CYS A 365 16.51 -0.60 4.00
N PHE A 366 15.36 -0.35 4.64
CA PHE A 366 15.27 0.56 5.77
C PHE A 366 15.77 -0.09 7.08
N GLU A 367 16.35 0.71 7.96
CA GLU A 367 16.81 0.29 9.27
C GLU A 367 16.29 1.19 10.39
N SER A 368 16.11 0.60 11.57
CA SER A 368 16.09 1.35 12.83
C SER A 368 17.39 1.12 13.58
N ASN A 369 17.89 2.12 14.29
CA ASN A 369 19.23 2.08 14.88
C ASN A 369 19.32 2.59 16.32
N ASN A 370 18.20 3.03 16.94
CA ASN A 370 18.14 3.56 18.31
C ASN A 370 18.99 4.83 18.56
N VAL A 371 19.50 5.46 17.50
CA VAL A 371 20.29 6.69 17.55
C VAL A 371 19.51 7.83 16.90
N THR A 372 19.10 7.63 15.65
CA THR A 372 18.27 8.59 14.90
C THR A 372 16.77 8.36 15.08
N ASP A 373 16.40 7.26 15.71
CA ASP A 373 15.02 6.85 15.92
C ASP A 373 14.83 6.28 17.34
N MET A 374 13.56 6.13 17.74
CA MET A 374 13.16 5.63 19.07
C MET A 374 13.07 4.09 19.17
N PHE A 375 13.45 3.35 18.13
CA PHE A 375 13.26 1.90 18.05
C PHE A 375 14.57 1.13 18.27
N PRO A 376 14.51 -0.16 18.64
CA PRO A 376 15.70 -1.00 18.74
C PRO A 376 16.49 -1.08 17.43
N PRO A 377 17.80 -1.33 17.48
CA PRO A 377 18.58 -1.61 16.28
C PRO A 377 18.03 -2.85 15.56
N MET A 378 17.61 -2.67 14.31
CA MET A 378 17.11 -3.72 13.42
C MET A 378 17.55 -3.36 12.00
N THR A 379 18.67 -3.95 11.59
CA THR A 379 19.25 -3.78 10.25
C THR A 379 18.50 -4.60 9.22
N PHE A 380 18.44 -4.09 8.00
CA PHE A 380 17.99 -4.83 6.83
C PHE A 380 18.77 -4.41 5.58
N THR A 381 20.04 -4.81 5.56
CA THR A 381 21.00 -4.53 4.49
C THR A 381 20.68 -5.30 3.20
N GLN A 382 21.29 -4.88 2.09
CA GLN A 382 21.16 -5.60 0.82
C GLN A 382 21.63 -7.06 0.90
N ALA A 383 22.66 -7.36 1.72
CA ALA A 383 23.13 -8.72 1.92
C ALA A 383 22.12 -9.58 2.70
N GLU A 384 21.48 -9.03 3.73
CA GLU A 384 20.42 -9.70 4.49
C GLU A 384 19.18 -9.92 3.61
N ARG A 385 18.78 -8.91 2.82
CA ARG A 385 17.72 -9.01 1.82
C ARG A 385 18.00 -10.13 0.82
N GLN A 386 19.20 -10.17 0.23
CA GLN A 386 19.57 -11.22 -0.70
C GLN A 386 19.49 -12.61 -0.06
N ALA A 387 20.03 -12.78 1.15
CA ALA A 387 19.98 -14.05 1.87
C ALA A 387 18.54 -14.50 2.15
N TYR A 388 17.68 -13.59 2.59
CA TYR A 388 16.25 -13.84 2.80
C TYR A 388 15.57 -14.26 1.48
N CYS A 389 15.72 -13.46 0.43
CA CYS A 389 15.02 -13.66 -0.85
C CYS A 389 15.47 -14.91 -1.59
N SER A 390 16.76 -15.24 -1.54
CA SER A 390 17.29 -16.49 -2.10
C SER A 390 16.72 -17.70 -1.38
N LYS A 391 16.56 -17.64 -0.05
CA LYS A 391 15.96 -18.72 0.73
C LYS A 391 14.45 -18.83 0.52
N ARG A 392 13.73 -17.71 0.51
CA ARG A 392 12.26 -17.65 0.50
C ARG A 392 11.66 -17.91 -0.88
N TRP A 393 12.28 -17.35 -1.91
CA TRP A 393 11.73 -17.27 -3.27
C TRP A 393 12.67 -17.82 -4.35
N GLY A 394 13.88 -18.26 -3.99
CA GLY A 394 14.85 -18.74 -4.98
C GLY A 394 15.32 -17.66 -5.95
N VAL A 395 15.20 -16.38 -5.57
CA VAL A 395 15.59 -15.23 -6.40
C VAL A 395 16.76 -14.47 -5.80
N VAL A 396 17.46 -13.73 -6.66
CA VAL A 396 18.45 -12.74 -6.25
C VAL A 396 17.87 -11.36 -6.57
N PRO A 397 17.69 -10.47 -5.57
CA PRO A 397 17.23 -9.11 -5.81
C PRO A 397 18.13 -8.39 -6.84
N ARG A 398 17.57 -7.43 -7.58
CA ARG A 398 18.33 -6.65 -8.59
C ARG A 398 18.40 -5.17 -8.21
N PRO A 399 19.24 -4.79 -7.23
CA PRO A 399 19.42 -3.38 -6.87
C PRO A 399 19.78 -2.50 -8.08
N GLY A 400 19.13 -1.34 -8.18
CA GLY A 400 19.23 -0.41 -9.29
C GLY A 400 18.34 -0.72 -10.50
N TRP A 401 17.65 -1.86 -10.53
CA TRP A 401 16.75 -2.20 -11.65
C TRP A 401 15.57 -1.23 -11.74
N LEU A 402 14.88 -0.98 -10.62
CA LEU A 402 13.75 -0.05 -10.59
C LEU A 402 14.17 1.37 -10.98
N ARG A 403 15.35 1.82 -10.53
CA ARG A 403 15.95 3.10 -10.95
C ARG A 403 16.24 3.13 -12.45
N THR A 404 16.76 2.04 -13.01
CA THR A 404 17.04 1.93 -14.45
C THR A 404 15.75 2.01 -15.26
N GLN A 405 14.68 1.35 -14.81
CA GLN A 405 13.40 1.32 -15.52
C GLN A 405 12.59 2.62 -15.34
N TYR A 406 12.63 3.26 -14.16
CA TYR A 406 11.71 4.36 -13.84
C TYR A 406 12.42 5.65 -13.42
N TRP A 407 13.69 5.76 -13.81
CA TRP A 407 14.52 6.97 -13.86
C TRP A 407 14.99 7.52 -12.52
N GLY A 408 14.45 7.03 -11.39
CA GLY A 408 14.84 7.50 -10.05
C GLY A 408 14.58 8.99 -9.89
N ASP A 409 15.63 9.78 -9.72
CA ASP A 409 15.59 11.24 -9.60
C ASP A 409 15.63 11.98 -10.95
N ALA A 410 15.89 11.30 -12.07
CA ALA A 410 15.95 11.89 -13.41
C ALA A 410 14.54 12.12 -14.01
N LEU A 411 13.65 12.74 -13.24
CA LEU A 411 12.24 12.96 -13.57
C LEU A 411 11.95 14.33 -14.21
N SER A 412 12.95 15.20 -14.35
CA SER A 412 12.76 16.55 -14.92
C SER A 412 12.31 16.56 -16.38
N THR A 413 12.52 15.46 -17.11
CA THR A 413 12.06 15.26 -18.49
C THR A 413 10.68 14.58 -18.57
N ALA A 414 10.14 14.12 -17.45
CA ALA A 414 8.75 13.68 -17.38
C ALA A 414 7.80 14.87 -17.52
N SER A 415 6.51 14.59 -17.68
CA SER A 415 5.48 15.63 -17.79
C SER A 415 4.15 15.15 -17.24
N ASN A 416 3.39 16.11 -16.72
CA ASN A 416 2.03 15.93 -16.22
C ASN A 416 1.94 14.90 -15.09
N ILE A 417 2.77 15.07 -14.07
CA ILE A 417 2.76 14.24 -12.86
C ILE A 417 2.67 15.17 -11.66
N ILE A 418 1.68 14.94 -10.80
CA ILE A 418 1.63 15.52 -9.46
C ILE A 418 2.18 14.48 -8.50
N PHE A 419 3.17 14.86 -7.70
CA PHE A 419 3.62 14.12 -6.53
C PHE A 419 3.10 14.83 -5.28
N SER A 420 2.02 14.34 -4.69
CA SER A 420 1.52 14.85 -3.40
C SER A 420 2.13 14.05 -2.24
N ASN A 421 2.49 14.70 -1.14
CA ASN A 421 3.04 14.02 0.05
C ASN A 421 2.55 14.69 1.33
N GLY A 422 2.09 13.89 2.29
CA GLY A 422 1.77 14.36 3.64
C GLY A 422 3.03 14.68 4.45
N ASP A 423 3.00 15.70 5.29
CA ASP A 423 4.13 16.02 6.17
C ASP A 423 4.26 15.07 7.37
N LEU A 424 3.19 14.34 7.73
CA LEU A 424 3.16 13.31 8.77
C LEU A 424 3.32 11.89 8.20
N ASP A 425 3.63 11.77 6.91
CA ASP A 425 3.83 10.48 6.27
C ASP A 425 5.32 10.10 6.31
N PRO A 426 5.71 8.99 6.98
CA PRO A 426 7.10 8.56 6.99
C PRO A 426 7.63 8.15 5.60
N TRP A 427 6.75 7.95 4.60
CA TRP A 427 7.16 7.73 3.21
C TRP A 427 7.47 9.01 2.43
N ALA A 428 7.08 10.18 2.92
CA ALA A 428 7.14 11.43 2.17
C ALA A 428 8.55 11.79 1.69
N ASN A 429 9.55 11.60 2.54
CA ASN A 429 10.95 11.90 2.22
C ASN A 429 11.64 10.82 1.37
N GLY A 430 10.95 9.70 1.12
CA GLY A 430 11.30 8.73 0.07
C GLY A 430 10.75 9.10 -1.31
N GLY A 431 9.90 10.13 -1.40
CA GLY A 431 9.27 10.60 -2.64
C GLY A 431 9.82 11.94 -3.16
N VAL A 432 9.08 12.56 -4.08
CA VAL A 432 9.42 13.87 -4.67
C VAL A 432 8.75 15.00 -3.88
N ARG A 433 9.55 15.80 -3.17
CA ARG A 433 9.09 16.89 -2.28
C ARG A 433 9.19 18.30 -2.90
N THR A 434 9.80 18.42 -4.07
CA THR A 434 9.98 19.69 -4.79
C THR A 434 9.62 19.54 -6.25
N SER A 435 9.00 20.57 -6.85
CA SER A 435 8.63 20.55 -8.26
C SER A 435 9.89 20.50 -9.13
N LEU A 436 9.91 19.57 -10.10
CA LEU A 436 11.07 19.30 -10.95
C LEU A 436 10.96 19.97 -12.32
N SER A 437 9.74 20.37 -12.71
CA SER A 437 9.45 21.15 -13.92
C SER A 437 8.09 21.84 -13.78
N PRO A 438 7.66 22.69 -14.73
CA PRO A 438 6.32 23.28 -14.70
C PRO A 438 5.16 22.27 -14.73
N SER A 439 5.40 21.03 -15.16
CA SER A 439 4.37 19.98 -15.25
C SER A 439 4.68 18.73 -14.40
N VAL A 440 5.81 18.71 -13.70
CA VAL A 440 6.13 17.73 -12.66
C VAL A 440 6.14 18.46 -11.32
N VAL A 441 4.98 18.45 -10.67
CA VAL A 441 4.64 19.35 -9.57
C VAL A 441 4.65 18.57 -8.25
N ALA A 442 5.31 19.10 -7.23
CA ALA A 442 5.21 18.56 -5.87
C ALA A 442 4.17 19.35 -5.05
N ILE A 443 3.31 18.64 -4.32
CA ILE A 443 2.32 19.23 -3.41
C ILE A 443 2.53 18.65 -2.01
N ASN A 444 3.03 19.46 -1.09
CA ASN A 444 3.26 19.04 0.30
C ASN A 444 2.05 19.41 1.16
N ILE A 445 1.47 18.43 1.84
CA ILE A 445 0.22 18.55 2.59
C ILE A 445 0.56 18.59 4.07
N LYS A 446 0.64 19.79 4.62
CA LYS A 446 0.83 20.01 6.05
C LYS A 446 -0.27 19.28 6.84
N ASP A 447 0.10 18.63 7.94
CA ASP A 447 -0.81 17.85 8.80
C ASP A 447 -1.53 16.69 8.07
N GLY A 448 -1.06 16.33 6.87
CA GLY A 448 -1.51 15.15 6.14
C GLY A 448 -0.60 13.96 6.45
N ALA A 449 -1.20 12.80 6.72
CA ALA A 449 -0.52 11.51 6.75
C ALA A 449 -0.53 10.85 5.35
N HIS A 450 -0.41 9.53 5.28
CA HIS A 450 -0.24 8.79 4.03
C HIS A 450 -1.43 9.01 3.06
N HIS A 451 -1.17 9.67 1.94
CA HIS A 451 -2.09 10.01 0.84
C HIS A 451 -3.49 10.51 1.29
N LEU A 452 -3.54 11.42 2.26
CA LEU A 452 -4.79 12.01 2.77
C LEU A 452 -5.61 12.69 1.65
N ASP A 453 -4.94 13.27 0.65
CA ASP A 453 -5.54 13.88 -0.54
C ASP A 453 -6.45 12.93 -1.33
N LEU A 454 -6.15 11.63 -1.39
CA LEU A 454 -7.01 10.67 -2.09
C LEU A 454 -8.29 10.33 -1.34
N ARG A 455 -8.34 10.52 -0.02
CA ARG A 455 -9.53 10.22 0.78
C ARG A 455 -10.70 11.11 0.37
N GLY A 456 -11.93 10.63 0.59
CA GLY A 456 -13.12 11.46 0.40
C GLY A 456 -13.11 12.66 1.35
N SER A 457 -13.76 13.74 0.93
CA SER A 457 -13.87 14.98 1.70
C SER A 457 -14.52 14.73 3.07
N ASN A 458 -13.94 15.33 4.11
CA ASN A 458 -14.41 15.23 5.48
C ASN A 458 -14.45 16.60 6.15
N SER A 459 -15.41 16.83 7.05
CA SER A 459 -15.49 18.07 7.83
C SER A 459 -14.27 18.35 8.72
N ALA A 460 -13.50 17.31 9.06
CA ALA A 460 -12.28 17.41 9.86
C ALA A 460 -11.01 17.55 9.00
N ASP A 461 -11.13 17.65 7.67
CA ASP A 461 -9.98 17.85 6.79
C ASP A 461 -9.23 19.15 7.14
N PRO A 462 -7.89 19.13 7.26
CA PRO A 462 -7.11 20.34 7.42
C PRO A 462 -7.21 21.22 6.17
N ALA A 463 -7.08 22.53 6.35
CA ALA A 463 -7.16 23.48 5.23
C ALA A 463 -6.11 23.20 4.13
N SER A 464 -4.98 22.60 4.49
CA SER A 464 -3.92 22.16 3.59
C SER A 464 -4.41 21.12 2.58
N VAL A 465 -5.07 20.04 3.00
CA VAL A 465 -5.55 19.00 2.06
C VAL A 465 -6.69 19.52 1.19
N ILE A 466 -7.56 20.38 1.72
CA ILE A 466 -8.61 21.04 0.94
C ILE A 466 -7.99 21.89 -0.18
N THR A 467 -6.87 22.57 0.12
CA THR A 467 -6.13 23.37 -0.86
C THR A 467 -5.40 22.49 -1.87
N ALA A 468 -4.76 21.41 -1.42
CA ALA A 468 -4.08 20.42 -2.26
C ALA A 468 -5.04 19.80 -3.29
N ARG A 469 -6.18 19.27 -2.85
CA ARG A 469 -7.22 18.71 -3.73
C ARG A 469 -7.73 19.69 -4.78
N LYS A 470 -7.86 20.99 -4.43
CA LYS A 470 -8.20 22.04 -5.40
C LYS A 470 -7.11 22.26 -6.44
N MET A 471 -5.84 22.26 -6.03
CA MET A 471 -4.71 22.37 -6.94
C MET A 471 -4.62 21.17 -7.88
N GLU A 472 -4.77 19.96 -7.34
CA GLU A 472 -4.82 18.71 -8.09
C GLU A 472 -5.96 18.73 -9.12
N ALA A 473 -7.18 19.05 -8.69
CA ALA A 473 -8.34 19.13 -9.57
C ALA A 473 -8.11 20.11 -10.73
N ASN A 474 -7.54 21.28 -10.45
CA ASN A 474 -7.27 22.30 -11.46
C ASN A 474 -6.20 21.85 -12.47
N LEU A 475 -5.09 21.27 -12.01
CA LEU A 475 -4.02 20.76 -12.87
C LEU A 475 -4.53 19.62 -13.76
N ILE A 476 -5.30 18.69 -13.18
CA ILE A 476 -5.91 17.57 -13.91
C ILE A 476 -6.87 18.09 -14.98
N ALA A 477 -7.73 19.06 -14.65
CA ALA A 477 -8.65 19.66 -15.62
C ALA A 477 -7.90 20.32 -16.79
N GLN A 478 -6.78 21.00 -16.52
CA GLN A 478 -5.92 21.59 -17.55
C GLN A 478 -5.33 20.53 -18.48
N TRP A 479 -4.84 19.40 -17.93
CA TRP A 479 -4.31 18.30 -18.74
C TRP A 479 -5.38 17.66 -19.62
N VAL A 480 -6.58 17.44 -19.08
CA VAL A 480 -7.73 16.93 -19.84
C VAL A 480 -8.08 17.86 -21.00
N GLU A 481 -8.14 19.17 -20.76
CA GLU A 481 -8.46 20.15 -21.80
C GLU A 481 -7.38 20.22 -22.89
N MET A 482 -6.10 20.27 -22.50
CA MET A 482 -4.99 20.26 -23.45
C MET A 482 -5.00 19.02 -24.35
N GLU A 483 -5.33 17.86 -23.79
CA GLU A 483 -5.37 16.62 -24.56
C GLU A 483 -6.55 16.59 -25.54
N LYS A 484 -7.73 17.11 -25.15
CA LYS A 484 -8.88 17.28 -26.05
C LYS A 484 -8.56 18.20 -27.22
N LEU A 485 -7.84 19.30 -26.98
CA LEU A 485 -7.45 20.25 -28.03
C LEU A 485 -6.55 19.61 -29.08
N LYS A 486 -5.58 18.78 -28.67
CA LYS A 486 -4.70 18.04 -29.61
C LYS A 486 -5.49 17.14 -30.56
N TYR A 487 -6.47 16.40 -30.06
CA TYR A 487 -7.31 15.54 -30.91
C TYR A 487 -8.14 16.33 -31.91
N ASN A 488 -8.66 17.50 -31.51
CA ASN A 488 -9.41 18.39 -32.40
C ASN A 488 -8.54 19.03 -33.49
N GLU A 489 -7.24 19.24 -33.23
CA GLU A 489 -6.29 19.72 -34.24
C GLU A 489 -5.85 18.63 -35.23
N ILE A 490 -5.70 17.38 -34.77
CA ILE A 490 -5.34 16.23 -35.62
C ILE A 490 -6.52 15.77 -36.50
N SER A 491 -7.76 15.99 -36.07
CA SER A 491 -8.97 15.57 -36.79
C SER A 491 -9.44 16.57 -37.87
N LYS A 492 -8.77 17.72 -37.99
CA LYS A 492 -8.97 18.71 -39.05
C LYS A 492 -7.91 18.52 -40.14
#